data_AF-A0A524R270-F1
#
_entry.id   AF-A0A524R270-F1
#
_cell.length_a   1.000
_cell.length_b   1.000
_cell.length_c   1.000
_cell.angle_alpha   90.00
_cell.angle_beta   90.00
_cell.angle_gamma   90.00
#
_symmetry.space_group_name_H-M   'P 1'
#
loop_
_entity.id
_entity.type
_entity.pdbx_description
1 polymer ?
#
loop_
_entity_poly.entity_id
_entity_poly.type
_entity_poly.pdbx_seq_one_letter_code
_entity_poly.pdbx_strand_id
1 'polypeptide(L)'
;MRRFALVLSSVLLAACAKPETPPATDAPAAPTISLADLAGEWMVQATSVGSDSVIVMFSMTASADPAGWTMNLTDRDPVPMEITVSGDSIVHSAGPYQSVLRNGVEVSVTGSMHLVDGELVGSSVAHYSMSGADSTAHLWVTATRVP
;
A
#
# COMPACT_ATOMS: atom_id res chain seq x y z
N MET A 1 27.71 -60.86 52.70
CA MET A 1 28.23 -59.91 51.70
C MET A 1 28.31 -60.65 50.37
N ARG A 2 27.42 -60.32 49.42
CA ARG A 2 27.14 -61.11 48.21
C ARG A 2 27.66 -60.33 47.00
N ARG A 3 28.63 -60.88 46.25
CA ARG A 3 29.22 -60.24 45.06
C ARG A 3 28.90 -61.06 43.81
N PHE A 4 28.11 -60.41 42.95
CA PHE A 4 28.13 -60.38 41.48
C PHE A 4 28.39 -61.65 40.66
N ALA A 5 27.34 -62.09 39.97
CA ALA A 5 27.42 -62.69 38.64
C ALA A 5 26.74 -61.71 37.68
N LEU A 6 27.49 -61.20 36.69
CA LEU A 6 27.00 -60.28 35.68
C LEU A 6 27.32 -60.90 34.32
N VAL A 7 26.25 -61.23 33.59
CA VAL A 7 26.27 -61.89 32.30
C VAL A 7 25.29 -61.14 31.38
N LEU A 8 25.69 -61.04 30.11
CA LEU A 8 24.88 -60.79 28.90
C LEU A 8 24.55 -59.35 28.46
N SER A 9 25.32 -58.92 27.44
CA SER A 9 24.90 -58.55 26.08
C SER A 9 23.73 -57.58 25.83
N SER A 10 24.11 -56.45 25.21
CA SER A 10 23.56 -55.83 23.98
C SER A 10 22.10 -55.36 23.90
N VAL A 11 21.89 -54.07 23.55
CA VAL A 11 21.21 -53.58 22.33
C VAL A 11 21.03 -52.04 22.41
N LEU A 12 21.35 -51.37 21.29
CA LEU A 12 21.22 -49.93 21.05
C LEU A 12 19.76 -49.45 20.99
N LEU A 13 19.49 -48.25 21.53
CA LEU A 13 18.38 -47.39 21.10
C LEU A 13 18.85 -45.92 21.16
N ALA A 14 19.19 -45.38 20.00
CA ALA A 14 19.35 -43.94 19.78
C ALA A 14 17.97 -43.30 19.72
N ALA A 15 17.61 -42.51 20.73
CA ALA A 15 16.41 -41.69 20.74
C ALA A 15 16.80 -40.23 20.48
N CYS A 16 16.49 -39.74 19.27
CA CYS A 16 16.54 -38.32 18.94
C CYS A 16 15.45 -37.59 19.73
N ALA A 17 15.85 -36.81 20.74
CA ALA A 17 14.96 -35.87 21.41
C ALA A 17 14.62 -34.72 20.45
N LYS A 18 13.34 -34.63 20.09
CA LYS A 18 12.73 -33.55 19.31
C LYS A 18 12.75 -32.26 20.16
N PRO A 19 13.30 -31.12 19.68
CA PRO A 19 13.09 -29.85 20.35
C PRO A 19 11.63 -29.42 20.17
N GLU A 20 10.90 -29.26 21.27
CA GLU A 20 9.58 -28.63 21.29
C GLU A 20 9.75 -27.12 21.15
N THR A 21 9.34 -26.59 19.99
CA THR A 21 9.15 -25.16 19.78
C THR A 21 7.99 -24.68 20.66
N PRO A 22 8.18 -23.64 21.50
CA PRO A 22 7.08 -23.04 22.24
C PRO A 22 5.98 -22.58 21.27
N PRO A 23 4.68 -22.74 21.61
CA PRO A 23 3.61 -22.23 20.77
C PRO A 23 3.80 -20.72 20.55
N ALA A 24 3.79 -20.31 19.27
CA ALA A 24 3.79 -18.92 18.91
C ALA A 24 2.61 -18.24 19.61
N THR A 25 2.90 -17.22 20.42
CA THR A 25 1.86 -16.30 20.87
C THR A 25 1.38 -15.56 19.62
N ASP A 26 0.09 -15.66 19.30
CA ASP A 26 -0.50 -14.92 18.19
C ASP A 26 -0.21 -13.43 18.39
N ALA A 27 0.56 -12.85 17.46
CA ALA A 27 0.77 -11.41 17.41
C ALA A 27 -0.59 -10.74 17.11
N PRO A 28 -0.91 -9.59 17.73
CA PRO A 28 -2.11 -8.85 17.39
C PRO A 28 -2.17 -8.58 15.88
N ALA A 29 -3.33 -8.84 15.26
CA ALA A 29 -3.54 -8.50 13.86
C ALA A 29 -3.26 -7.00 13.64
N ALA A 30 -2.52 -6.68 12.57
CA ALA A 30 -2.27 -5.29 12.22
C ALA A 30 -3.62 -4.57 11.98
N PRO A 31 -3.76 -3.31 12.42
CA PRO A 31 -4.99 -2.55 12.19
C PRO A 31 -5.25 -2.46 10.68
N THR A 32 -6.50 -2.74 10.29
CA THR A 32 -6.95 -2.55 8.91
C THR A 32 -7.56 -1.16 8.77
N ILE A 33 -7.21 -0.44 7.71
CA ILE A 33 -7.79 0.88 7.44
C ILE A 33 -9.25 0.75 7.03
N SER A 34 -10.10 1.63 7.58
CA SER A 34 -11.52 1.72 7.24
C SER A 34 -11.74 2.81 6.21
N LEU A 35 -12.35 2.49 5.06
CA LEU A 35 -12.69 3.50 4.04
C LEU A 35 -13.72 4.53 4.55
N ALA A 36 -14.56 4.14 5.51
CA ALA A 36 -15.52 5.07 6.12
C ALA A 36 -14.81 6.20 6.88
N ASP A 37 -13.67 5.91 7.51
CA ASP A 37 -12.88 6.92 8.22
C ASP A 37 -12.19 7.89 7.25
N LEU A 38 -12.06 7.50 5.98
CA LEU A 38 -11.46 8.30 4.91
C LEU A 38 -12.47 9.13 4.13
N ALA A 39 -13.77 8.84 4.27
CA ALA A 39 -14.81 9.50 3.49
C ALA A 39 -14.78 11.03 3.68
N GLY A 40 -14.87 11.77 2.57
CA GLY A 40 -14.78 13.23 2.55
C GLY A 40 -13.93 13.76 1.41
N GLU A 41 -13.73 15.07 1.40
CA GLU A 41 -12.91 15.76 0.42
C GLU A 41 -11.47 15.90 0.91
N TRP A 42 -10.53 15.68 0.00
CA TRP A 42 -9.09 15.77 0.25
C TRP A 42 -8.44 16.67 -0.79
N MET A 43 -7.51 17.52 -0.37
CA MET A 43 -6.64 18.26 -1.28
C MET A 43 -5.34 17.47 -1.44
N VAL A 44 -5.07 17.00 -2.65
CA VAL A 44 -3.91 16.19 -3.00
C VAL A 44 -2.83 17.05 -3.62
N GLN A 45 -1.59 16.87 -3.18
CA GLN A 45 -0.38 17.39 -3.81
C GLN A 45 0.52 16.24 -4.22
N ALA A 46 0.93 16.24 -5.49
CA ALA A 46 1.91 15.31 -6.02
C ALA A 46 3.23 16.05 -6.31
N THR A 47 4.33 15.57 -5.74
CA THR A 47 5.70 16.02 -6.05
C THR A 47 6.44 14.95 -6.83
N SER A 48 7.47 15.32 -7.59
CA SER A 48 8.39 14.33 -8.17
C SER A 48 9.26 13.73 -7.08
N VAL A 49 9.43 12.40 -7.06
CA VAL A 49 10.34 11.75 -6.11
C VAL A 49 11.76 12.34 -6.23
N GLY A 50 12.36 12.70 -5.09
CA GLY A 50 13.68 13.37 -5.04
C GLY A 50 13.64 14.88 -5.22
N SER A 51 12.45 15.48 -5.27
CA SER A 51 12.22 16.93 -5.34
C SER A 51 11.05 17.33 -4.45
N ASP A 52 11.12 18.53 -3.88
CA ASP A 52 10.02 19.11 -3.10
C ASP A 52 9.04 19.92 -3.97
N SER A 53 9.29 20.00 -5.28
CA SER A 53 8.42 20.73 -6.21
C SER A 53 7.09 20.00 -6.42
N VAL A 54 5.99 20.66 -6.04
CA VAL A 54 4.63 20.24 -6.40
C VAL A 54 4.43 20.39 -7.90
N ILE A 55 4.07 19.29 -8.57
CA ILE A 55 3.85 19.27 -10.03
C ILE A 55 2.37 19.18 -10.39
N VAL A 56 1.54 18.57 -9.53
CA VAL A 56 0.09 18.47 -9.72
C VAL A 56 -0.60 18.67 -8.38
N MET A 57 -1.70 19.40 -8.38
CA MET A 57 -2.59 19.55 -7.23
C MET A 57 -4.03 19.35 -7.71
N PHE A 58 -4.84 18.63 -6.95
CA PHE A 58 -6.23 18.31 -7.28
C PHE A 58 -7.04 17.99 -6.03
N SER A 59 -8.37 18.09 -6.10
CA SER A 59 -9.22 17.55 -5.03
C SER A 59 -9.57 16.09 -5.30
N MET A 60 -9.71 15.30 -4.24
CA MET A 60 -10.10 13.92 -4.29
C MET A 60 -11.32 13.71 -3.39
N THR A 61 -12.37 13.15 -3.97
CA THR A 61 -13.54 12.70 -3.21
C THR A 61 -13.29 11.26 -2.79
N ALA A 62 -13.26 11.01 -1.48
CA ALA A 62 -13.16 9.69 -0.90
C ALA A 62 -14.52 9.25 -0.32
N SER A 63 -14.81 7.96 -0.40
CA SER A 63 -16.08 7.37 0.06
C SER A 63 -15.83 6.09 0.86
N ALA A 64 -16.82 5.68 1.66
CA ALA A 64 -16.84 4.35 2.28
C ALA A 64 -16.98 3.22 1.24
N ASP A 65 -17.56 3.53 0.07
CA ASP A 65 -17.62 2.63 -1.08
C ASP A 65 -16.37 2.85 -1.95
N PRO A 66 -15.54 1.82 -2.22
CA PRO A 66 -14.36 1.95 -3.07
C PRO A 66 -14.69 2.46 -4.48
N ALA A 67 -15.88 2.20 -5.01
CA ALA A 67 -16.29 2.69 -6.33
C ALA A 67 -16.69 4.19 -6.33
N GLY A 68 -16.85 4.79 -5.15
CA GLY A 68 -17.23 6.20 -4.98
C GLY A 68 -16.05 7.17 -4.98
N TRP A 69 -14.83 6.71 -5.21
CA TRP A 69 -13.64 7.57 -5.18
C TRP A 69 -13.40 8.23 -6.54
N THR A 70 -13.11 9.53 -6.53
CA THR A 70 -12.80 10.30 -7.74
C THR A 70 -11.64 11.25 -7.54
N MET A 71 -10.87 11.43 -8.60
CA MET A 71 -9.90 12.51 -8.73
C MET A 71 -10.53 13.65 -9.53
N ASN A 72 -10.56 14.84 -8.95
CA ASN A 72 -11.17 16.03 -9.53
C ASN A 72 -10.08 17.02 -9.96
N LEU A 73 -9.70 16.95 -11.24
CA LEU A 73 -8.73 17.85 -11.85
C LEU A 73 -9.43 19.16 -12.28
N THR A 74 -8.75 20.29 -12.15
CA THR A 74 -9.28 21.60 -12.57
C THR A 74 -9.69 21.57 -14.05
N ASP A 75 -10.89 22.07 -14.35
CA ASP A 75 -11.47 22.16 -15.70
C ASP A 75 -11.56 20.80 -16.43
N ARG A 76 -11.80 19.72 -15.69
CA ARG A 76 -11.99 18.36 -16.21
C ARG A 76 -13.17 17.68 -15.53
N ASP A 77 -13.73 16.69 -16.22
CA ASP A 77 -14.67 15.78 -15.59
C ASP A 77 -13.96 14.96 -14.50
N PRO A 78 -14.66 14.59 -13.41
CA PRO A 78 -14.12 13.69 -12.39
C PRO A 78 -13.62 12.38 -12.98
N VAL A 79 -12.41 11.98 -12.61
CA VAL A 79 -11.79 10.72 -13.03
C VAL A 79 -12.07 9.67 -11.95
N PRO A 80 -12.83 8.60 -12.24
CA PRO A 80 -13.04 7.51 -11.29
C PRO A 80 -11.73 6.84 -10.90
N MET A 81 -11.65 6.44 -9.63
CA MET A 81 -10.52 5.67 -9.09
C MET A 81 -10.97 4.26 -8.74
N GLU A 82 -10.09 3.28 -8.99
CA GLU A 82 -10.26 1.94 -8.42
C GLU A 82 -9.50 1.88 -7.10
N ILE A 83 -10.16 1.47 -6.03
CA ILE A 83 -9.60 1.43 -4.68
C ILE A 83 -9.62 0.02 -4.12
N THR A 84 -8.50 -0.42 -3.57
CA THR A 84 -8.39 -1.68 -2.81
C THR A 84 -7.68 -1.43 -1.49
N VAL A 85 -8.16 -2.04 -0.42
CA VAL A 85 -7.51 -1.99 0.90
C VAL A 85 -6.72 -3.27 1.15
N SER A 86 -5.48 -3.12 1.60
CA SER A 86 -4.60 -4.21 2.01
C SER A 86 -3.94 -3.86 3.35
N GLY A 87 -4.53 -4.30 4.46
CA GLY A 87 -4.07 -3.91 5.80
C GLY A 87 -4.30 -2.43 6.05
N ASP A 88 -3.23 -1.68 6.30
CA ASP A 88 -3.22 -0.23 6.47
C ASP A 88 -2.99 0.54 5.14
N SER A 89 -2.84 -0.18 4.03
CA SER A 89 -2.53 0.38 2.72
C SER A 89 -3.79 0.55 1.86
N ILE A 90 -3.88 1.69 1.19
CA ILE A 90 -4.88 1.99 0.16
C ILE A 90 -4.17 1.92 -1.18
N VAL A 91 -4.42 0.88 -1.96
CA VAL A 91 -3.94 0.76 -3.34
C VAL A 91 -4.96 1.44 -4.25
N HIS A 92 -4.48 2.28 -5.15
CA HIS A 92 -5.32 3.01 -6.09
C HIS A 92 -4.85 2.87 -7.54
N SER A 93 -5.80 2.91 -8.47
CA SER A 93 -5.54 3.09 -9.89
C SER A 93 -6.52 4.15 -10.46
N ALA A 94 -6.12 4.83 -11.53
CA ALA A 94 -6.99 5.74 -12.28
C ALA A 94 -6.56 5.85 -13.75
N GLY A 95 -7.53 6.08 -14.63
CA GLY A 95 -7.31 6.34 -16.05
C GLY A 95 -7.47 5.12 -16.97
N PRO A 96 -7.21 5.29 -18.28
CA PRO A 96 -6.55 6.46 -18.90
C PRO A 96 -7.40 7.75 -18.87
N TYR A 97 -6.73 8.90 -18.76
CA TYR A 97 -7.33 10.23 -18.92
C TYR A 97 -6.32 11.22 -19.53
N GLN A 98 -6.79 12.36 -20.02
CA GLN A 98 -5.91 13.38 -20.61
C GLN A 98 -5.00 14.01 -19.54
N SER A 99 -3.69 13.94 -19.75
CA SER A 99 -2.69 14.50 -18.83
C SER A 99 -2.79 16.01 -18.72
N VAL A 100 -2.76 16.53 -17.49
CA VAL A 100 -2.63 17.96 -17.21
C VAL A 100 -1.20 18.48 -17.38
N LEU A 101 -0.21 17.59 -17.36
CA LEU A 101 1.20 17.92 -17.53
C LEU A 101 1.66 17.85 -18.99
N ARG A 102 0.97 17.06 -19.82
CA ARG A 102 1.40 16.73 -21.18
C ARG A 102 0.22 16.78 -22.13
N ASN A 103 0.09 17.91 -22.82
CA ASN A 103 -1.02 18.15 -23.74
C ASN A 103 -1.12 17.06 -24.82
N GLY A 104 -2.31 16.48 -24.98
CA GLY A 104 -2.59 15.44 -25.97
C GLY A 104 -2.03 14.05 -25.64
N VAL A 105 -1.52 13.84 -24.43
CA VAL A 105 -1.00 12.54 -23.97
C VAL A 105 -1.93 11.99 -22.89
N GLU A 106 -2.34 10.73 -23.04
CA GLU A 106 -3.09 10.05 -21.99
C GLU A 106 -2.16 9.56 -20.88
N VAL A 107 -2.70 9.51 -19.67
CA VAL A 107 -1.99 9.01 -18.49
C VAL A 107 -2.90 8.09 -17.69
N SER A 108 -2.30 7.01 -17.18
CA SER A 108 -2.86 6.18 -16.13
C SER A 108 -1.98 6.31 -14.89
N VAL A 109 -2.57 6.26 -13.71
CA VAL A 109 -1.85 6.35 -12.44
C VAL A 109 -2.11 5.09 -11.63
N THR A 110 -1.08 4.56 -10.99
CA THR A 110 -1.20 3.52 -9.97
C THR A 110 -0.39 3.92 -8.75
N GLY A 111 -0.79 3.50 -7.56
CA GLY A 111 -0.02 3.83 -6.36
C GLY A 111 -0.60 3.23 -5.10
N SER A 112 0.02 3.60 -3.98
CA SER A 112 -0.43 3.23 -2.65
C SER A 112 -0.29 4.40 -1.68
N MET A 113 -1.23 4.54 -0.77
CA MET A 113 -1.24 5.54 0.29
C MET A 113 -1.54 4.90 1.65
N HIS A 114 -1.11 5.57 2.71
CA HIS A 114 -1.39 5.23 4.10
C HIS A 114 -1.89 6.47 4.82
N LEU A 115 -2.74 6.28 5.82
CA LEU A 115 -3.13 7.38 6.72
C LEU A 115 -2.06 7.55 7.80
N VAL A 116 -1.39 8.70 7.82
CA VAL A 116 -0.36 9.07 8.79
C VAL A 116 -0.69 10.44 9.35
N ASP A 117 -0.86 10.54 10.67
CA ASP A 117 -1.15 11.81 11.36
C ASP A 117 -2.35 12.61 10.78
N GLY A 118 -3.33 11.90 10.21
CA GLY A 118 -4.54 12.49 9.61
C GLY A 118 -4.39 12.87 8.13
N GLU A 119 -3.23 12.65 7.53
CA GLU A 119 -2.94 12.87 6.11
C GLU A 119 -2.83 11.54 5.37
N LEU A 120 -3.26 11.51 4.10
CA LEU A 120 -2.93 10.38 3.23
C LEU A 120 -1.57 10.63 2.60
N VAL A 121 -0.60 9.78 2.86
CA VAL A 121 0.76 9.88 2.32
C VAL A 121 1.11 8.63 1.54
N GLY A 122 1.82 8.77 0.43
CA GLY A 122 2.11 7.63 -0.40
C GLY A 122 2.93 7.92 -1.64
N SER A 123 2.99 6.92 -2.51
CA SER A 123 3.67 7.03 -3.79
C SER A 123 2.76 6.59 -4.92
N SER A 124 2.93 7.22 -6.07
CA SER A 124 2.23 6.86 -7.30
C SER A 124 3.19 6.85 -8.48
N VAL A 125 2.86 6.07 -9.50
CA VAL A 125 3.53 6.08 -10.79
C VAL A 125 2.52 6.50 -11.84
N ALA A 126 2.83 7.58 -12.54
CA ALA A 126 2.11 7.99 -13.74
C ALA A 126 2.73 7.30 -14.95
N HIS A 127 1.89 6.65 -15.76
CA HIS A 127 2.25 5.96 -16.99
C HIS A 127 1.62 6.71 -18.16
N TYR A 128 2.46 7.27 -19.02
CA TYR A 128 2.01 8.10 -20.13
C TYR A 128 2.00 7.32 -21.43
N SER A 129 1.02 7.60 -22.29
CA SER A 129 0.86 6.98 -23.60
C SER A 129 1.88 7.50 -24.63
N MET A 130 3.17 7.46 -24.30
CA MET A 130 4.29 7.90 -25.13
C MET A 130 5.50 7.00 -24.94
N SER A 131 6.48 7.10 -25.83
CA SER A 131 7.74 6.37 -25.74
C SER A 131 8.85 7.24 -25.15
N GLY A 132 9.92 6.59 -24.68
CA GLY A 132 11.12 7.24 -24.15
C GLY A 132 11.21 7.25 -22.63
N ALA A 133 12.29 7.86 -22.11
CA ALA A 133 12.61 7.87 -20.69
C ALA A 133 11.54 8.56 -19.83
N ASP A 134 10.80 9.51 -20.40
CA ASP A 134 9.76 10.27 -19.69
C ASP A 134 8.39 9.60 -19.70
N SER A 135 8.27 8.38 -20.26
CA SER A 135 7.00 7.63 -20.31
C SER A 135 6.45 7.25 -18.92
N THR A 136 7.28 7.35 -17.88
CA THR A 136 6.84 7.22 -16.49
C THR A 136 7.27 8.43 -15.65
N ALA A 137 6.49 8.74 -14.62
CA ALA A 137 6.89 9.66 -13.56
C ALA A 137 6.59 9.05 -12.20
N HIS A 138 7.57 9.06 -11.30
CA HIS A 138 7.42 8.62 -9.92
C HIS A 138 7.07 9.82 -9.04
N LEU A 139 5.97 9.68 -8.30
CA LEU A 139 5.35 10.75 -7.54
C LEU A 139 5.34 10.38 -6.06
N TRP A 140 5.65 11.37 -5.22
CA TRP A 140 5.27 11.33 -3.82
C TRP A 140 3.97 12.12 -3.67
N VAL A 141 3.03 11.58 -2.89
CA VAL A 141 1.68 12.14 -2.75
C VAL A 141 1.39 12.41 -1.28
N THR A 142 0.89 13.61 -1.00
CA THR A 142 0.30 13.96 0.28
C THR A 142 -1.10 14.50 0.04
N ALA A 143 -2.09 14.02 0.78
CA ALA A 143 -3.44 14.54 0.78
C ALA A 143 -3.87 15.00 2.16
N THR A 144 -4.37 16.22 2.25
CA THR A 144 -4.90 16.81 3.47
C THR A 144 -6.41 16.91 3.38
N ARG A 145 -7.11 16.62 4.47
CA ARG A 145 -8.57 16.70 4.49
C ARG A 145 -9.02 18.16 4.36
N VAL A 146 -10.01 18.41 3.50
CA VAL A 146 -10.64 19.73 3.40
C VAL A 146 -11.59 19.89 4.60
N PRO A 147 -11.54 21.02 5.33
CA PRO A 147 -12.44 21.29 6.47
C PRO A 147 -13.92 21.33 6.12
#